data_AF-A0A524DK62-F1
#
_entry.id   AF-A0A524DK62-F1
#
_cell.length_a   1.000
_cell.length_b   1.000
_cell.length_c   1.000
_cell.angle_alpha   90.00
_cell.angle_beta   90.00
_cell.angle_gamma   90.00
#
_symmetry.space_group_name_H-M   'P 1'
#
loop_
_entity.id
_entity.type
_entity.pdbx_description
1 polymer ?
#
loop_
_entity_poly.entity_id
_entity_poly.type
_entity_poly.pdbx_seq_one_letter_code
_entity_poly.pdbx_strand_id
1 'polypeptide(L)'
;MPVGILIIRWDNEIGPINEGFYPNNLKITNNLLTQVYSSHRYQSLKPGFASISLKNNKVVSFFSGIGEDYISVENYVIALLLRRDEKPHKYRDILKKIAAELLDKITDGSYAEVLPQLYMELAKV
;
A
#
# COMPACT_ATOMS: atom_id res chain seq x y z
N MET A 1 9.03 10.86 7.85
CA MET A 1 9.46 9.46 7.71
C MET A 1 8.32 8.46 7.89
N PRO A 2 8.13 7.56 6.92
CA PRO A 2 7.27 6.39 7.05
C PRO A 2 7.79 5.41 8.12
N VAL A 3 6.88 4.62 8.66
CA VAL A 3 7.11 3.54 9.63
C VAL A 3 7.30 2.20 8.93
N GLY A 4 6.66 2.01 7.78
CA GLY A 4 6.76 0.81 6.98
C GLY A 4 5.84 0.84 5.76
N ILE A 5 6.09 -0.06 4.82
CA ILE A 5 5.30 -0.30 3.62
C ILE A 5 4.67 -1.70 3.68
N LEU A 6 3.48 -1.82 3.10
CA LEU A 6 2.65 -3.01 3.03
C LEU A 6 2.17 -3.22 1.59
N ILE A 7 2.12 -4.48 1.18
CA ILE A 7 1.48 -4.95 -0.05
C ILE A 7 0.31 -5.82 0.41
N ILE A 8 -0.90 -5.35 0.16
CA ILE A 8 -2.13 -6.00 0.59
C ILE A 8 -2.84 -6.54 -0.64
N ARG A 9 -3.15 -7.83 -0.64
CA ARG A 9 -3.99 -8.47 -1.65
C ARG A 9 -5.35 -8.76 -1.06
N TRP A 10 -6.40 -8.62 -1.86
CA TRP A 10 -7.69 -9.20 -1.51
C TRP A 10 -7.78 -10.66 -1.91
N ASP A 11 -8.13 -11.48 -0.93
CA ASP A 11 -8.48 -12.87 -1.10
C ASP A 11 -10.00 -13.05 -0.93
N ASN A 12 -10.65 -13.81 -1.80
CA ASN A 12 -12.11 -13.93 -1.80
C ASN A 12 -12.65 -14.75 -0.61
N GLU A 13 -11.82 -15.61 -0.01
CA GLU A 13 -12.22 -16.44 1.13
C GLU A 13 -11.83 -15.79 2.46
N ILE A 14 -10.65 -15.18 2.51
CA ILE A 14 -10.04 -14.67 3.75
C ILE A 14 -10.25 -13.16 3.92
N GLY A 15 -10.42 -12.42 2.81
CA GLY A 15 -10.41 -10.95 2.79
C GLY A 15 -9.00 -10.39 2.59
N PRO A 16 -8.66 -9.23 3.19
CA PRO A 16 -7.39 -8.57 2.93
C PRO A 16 -6.24 -9.29 3.64
N ILE A 17 -5.29 -9.79 2.87
CA ILE A 17 -4.09 -10.47 3.35
C ILE A 17 -2.84 -9.63 3.07
N ASN A 18 -1.83 -9.80 3.91
CA ASN A 18 -0.53 -9.16 3.71
C ASN A 18 0.37 -10.06 2.88
N GLU A 19 0.72 -9.61 1.68
CA GLU A 19 1.55 -10.34 0.72
C GLU A 19 3.04 -9.97 0.83
N GLY A 20 3.32 -8.75 1.29
CA GLY A 20 4.69 -8.27 1.48
C GLY A 20 4.73 -7.07 2.40
N PHE A 21 5.80 -6.93 3.16
CA PHE A 21 5.99 -5.76 4.01
C PHE A 21 7.45 -5.50 4.30
N TYR A 22 7.73 -4.24 4.63
CA TYR A 22 9.03 -3.82 5.09
C TYR A 22 8.88 -2.64 6.07
N PRO A 23 9.68 -2.55 7.15
CA PRO A 23 10.72 -3.49 7.58
C PRO A 23 10.14 -4.79 8.19
N ASN A 24 10.94 -5.86 8.24
CA ASN A 24 10.51 -7.20 8.70
C ASN A 24 10.09 -7.25 10.18
N ASN A 25 10.40 -6.22 10.98
CA ASN A 25 9.99 -6.09 12.37
C ASN A 25 8.68 -5.31 12.55
N LEU A 26 8.02 -4.91 11.47
CA LEU A 26 6.76 -4.19 11.50
C LEU A 26 5.65 -5.08 12.06
N LYS A 27 4.96 -4.59 13.10
CA LYS A 27 3.81 -5.28 13.70
C LYS A 27 2.55 -4.99 12.88
N ILE A 28 2.17 -5.94 12.05
CA ILE A 28 0.96 -5.86 11.21
C ILE A 28 -0.15 -6.63 11.89
N THR A 29 -1.32 -6.01 12.00
CA THR A 29 -2.52 -6.66 12.56
C THR A 29 -3.57 -6.78 11.46
N ASN A 30 -4.40 -7.84 11.51
CA ASN A 30 -5.50 -8.02 10.56
C ASN A 30 -6.45 -6.81 10.58
N ASN A 31 -6.70 -6.21 11.75
CA ASN A 31 -7.51 -5.01 11.86
C ASN A 31 -6.93 -3.83 11.05
N LEU A 32 -5.60 -3.66 11.03
CA LEU A 32 -4.96 -2.63 10.20
C LEU A 32 -5.17 -2.93 8.71
N LEU A 33 -4.95 -4.16 8.27
CA LEU A 33 -5.14 -4.58 6.88
C LEU A 33 -6.57 -4.31 6.42
N THR A 34 -7.55 -4.73 7.22
CA THR A 34 -8.97 -4.51 6.95
C THR A 34 -9.32 -3.02 6.88
N GLN A 35 -8.83 -2.21 7.82
CA GLN A 35 -9.09 -0.76 7.81
C GLN A 35 -8.52 -0.08 6.57
N VAL A 36 -7.27 -0.37 6.23
CA VAL A 36 -6.59 0.24 5.07
C VAL A 36 -7.24 -0.18 3.77
N TYR A 37 -7.45 -1.48 3.59
CA TYR A 37 -8.02 -2.04 2.37
C TYR A 37 -9.45 -1.55 2.15
N SER A 38 -10.31 -1.70 3.17
CA SER A 38 -11.72 -1.31 3.08
C SER A 38 -11.85 0.18 2.81
N SER A 39 -11.09 1.02 3.51
CA SER A 39 -11.18 2.48 3.31
C SER A 39 -10.81 2.90 1.89
N HIS A 40 -9.86 2.22 1.24
CA HIS A 40 -9.51 2.53 -0.15
C HIS A 40 -10.55 1.97 -1.12
N ARG A 41 -10.90 0.67 -0.99
CA ARG A 41 -11.85 0.01 -1.89
C ARG A 41 -13.25 0.62 -1.82
N TYR A 42 -13.73 1.02 -0.64
CA TYR A 42 -15.03 1.69 -0.51
C TYR A 42 -15.06 3.06 -1.20
N GLN A 43 -13.92 3.73 -1.35
CA GLN A 43 -13.85 5.03 -2.00
C GLN A 43 -13.90 4.93 -3.52
N SER A 44 -13.37 3.87 -4.11
CA SER A 44 -13.28 3.73 -5.56
C SER A 44 -12.97 2.29 -5.97
N LEU A 45 -13.56 1.87 -7.09
CA LEU A 45 -13.15 0.65 -7.81
C LEU A 45 -11.98 0.91 -8.77
N LYS A 46 -11.70 2.17 -9.07
CA LYS A 46 -10.63 2.61 -9.97
C LYS A 46 -9.31 2.79 -9.23
N PRO A 47 -8.17 2.68 -9.94
CA PRO A 47 -6.85 2.86 -9.37
C PRO A 47 -6.70 4.28 -8.85
N GLY A 48 -6.05 4.45 -7.69
CA GLY A 48 -6.03 5.76 -7.07
C GLY A 48 -5.17 5.86 -5.83
N PHE A 49 -4.93 7.09 -5.43
CA PHE A 49 -4.27 7.43 -4.17
C PHE A 49 -5.32 7.78 -3.12
N ALA A 50 -5.17 7.24 -1.92
CA ALA A 50 -5.99 7.58 -0.77
C ALA A 50 -5.11 7.90 0.45
N SER A 51 -5.67 8.64 1.40
CA SER A 51 -5.06 8.87 2.70
C SER A 51 -6.09 8.70 3.80
N ILE A 52 -5.69 8.01 4.87
CA ILE A 52 -6.55 7.68 6.01
C ILE A 52 -5.82 8.14 7.27
N SER A 53 -6.54 8.81 8.17
CA SER A 53 -6.05 9.13 9.50
C SER A 53 -6.54 8.07 10.46
N LEU A 54 -5.63 7.27 11.01
CA LEU A 54 -5.93 6.31 12.06
C LEU A 54 -5.65 6.93 13.43
N LYS A 55 -6.08 6.23 14.50
CA LYS A 55 -5.89 6.72 15.86
C LYS A 55 -4.43 7.08 16.12
N ASN A 56 -3.46 6.23 15.79
CA ASN A 56 -2.05 6.41 16.21
C ASN A 56 -1.07 6.72 15.07
N ASN A 57 -1.54 6.79 13.85
CA ASN A 57 -0.73 6.84 12.64
C ASN A 57 -1.58 7.35 11.48
N LYS A 58 -0.91 7.79 10.42
CA LYS A 58 -1.57 8.07 9.14
C LYS A 58 -1.21 6.95 8.19
N VAL A 59 -2.07 6.69 7.23
CA VAL A 59 -1.78 5.76 6.13
C VAL A 59 -2.02 6.51 4.83
N VAL A 60 -1.09 6.37 3.90
CA VAL A 60 -1.33 6.69 2.50
C VAL A 60 -1.24 5.41 1.72
N SER A 61 -2.08 5.26 0.71
CA SER A 61 -2.10 4.04 -0.08
C SER A 61 -2.39 4.32 -1.54
N PHE A 62 -2.00 3.37 -2.38
CA PHE A 62 -2.33 3.31 -3.78
C PHE A 62 -3.07 2.01 -4.06
N PHE A 63 -4.29 2.10 -4.58
CA PHE A 63 -5.09 0.95 -4.99
C PHE A 63 -4.86 0.69 -6.47
N SER A 64 -4.69 -0.57 -6.84
CA SER A 64 -4.44 -0.96 -8.21
C SER A 64 -5.71 -0.96 -9.07
N GLY A 65 -6.90 -0.93 -8.47
CA GLY A 65 -8.18 -1.00 -9.19
C GLY A 65 -8.70 -2.43 -9.34
N ILE A 66 -9.94 -2.58 -9.80
CA ILE A 66 -10.58 -3.88 -10.09
C ILE A 66 -11.38 -3.83 -11.39
N GLY A 67 -11.59 -5.00 -12.02
CA GLY A 67 -12.40 -5.13 -13.23
C GLY A 67 -11.63 -4.70 -14.48
N GLU A 68 -12.20 -3.82 -15.30
CA GLU A 68 -11.56 -3.35 -16.53
C GLU A 68 -10.55 -2.20 -16.31
N ASP A 69 -10.67 -1.51 -15.16
CA ASP A 69 -9.85 -0.35 -14.82
C ASP A 69 -8.85 -0.72 -13.70
N TYR A 70 -7.77 -1.45 -14.02
CA TYR A 70 -6.67 -1.70 -13.08
C TYR A 70 -5.28 -1.39 -13.65
N ILE A 71 -4.30 -1.20 -12.75
CA ILE A 71 -2.89 -0.99 -13.08
C ILE A 71 -2.11 -2.26 -12.73
N SER A 72 -1.60 -2.93 -13.75
CA SER A 72 -0.70 -4.10 -13.72
C SER A 72 -1.31 -5.38 -13.12
N VAL A 73 -1.84 -5.32 -11.91
CA VAL A 73 -2.56 -6.42 -11.24
C VAL A 73 -3.80 -5.88 -10.53
N GLU A 74 -4.90 -6.63 -10.55
CA GLU A 74 -6.15 -6.19 -9.92
C GLU A 74 -6.18 -6.45 -8.41
N ASN A 75 -6.96 -5.65 -7.68
CA ASN A 75 -7.36 -5.92 -6.29
C ASN A 75 -6.20 -5.89 -5.26
N TYR A 76 -5.18 -5.07 -5.52
CA TYR A 76 -4.03 -4.84 -4.64
C TYR A 76 -4.00 -3.42 -4.08
N VAL A 77 -3.51 -3.30 -2.84
CA VAL A 77 -3.25 -2.02 -2.17
C VAL A 77 -1.81 -1.96 -1.70
N ILE A 78 -1.06 -0.98 -2.21
CA ILE A 78 0.26 -0.61 -1.70
C ILE A 78 0.06 0.48 -0.65
N ALA A 79 0.39 0.20 0.61
CA ALA A 79 0.14 1.12 1.72
C ALA A 79 1.42 1.50 2.46
N LEU A 80 1.58 2.79 2.74
CA LEU A 80 2.67 3.34 3.52
C LEU A 80 2.12 3.82 4.87
N LEU A 81 2.61 3.22 5.94
CA LEU A 81 2.33 3.63 7.30
C LEU A 81 3.19 4.85 7.62
N LEU A 82 2.55 5.92 8.09
CA LEU A 82 3.19 7.18 8.42
C LEU A 82 3.01 7.48 9.91
N ARG A 83 3.99 8.19 10.48
CA ARG A 83 3.81 8.80 11.80
C ARG A 83 2.73 9.87 11.76
N ARG A 84 2.15 10.23 12.91
CA ARG A 84 1.06 11.23 12.99
C ARG A 84 1.46 12.62 12.50
N ASP A 85 2.71 13.00 12.69
CA ASP A 85 3.28 14.30 12.32
C ASP A 85 3.56 14.45 10.81
N GLU A 86 3.49 13.36 10.05
CA GLU A 86 3.72 13.38 8.61
C GLU A 86 2.58 14.02 7.82
N LYS A 87 2.93 14.53 6.64
CA LYS A 87 2.02 15.17 5.69
C LYS A 87 1.70 14.20 4.53
N PRO A 88 0.49 13.61 4.47
CA PRO A 88 0.12 12.61 3.46
C PRO A 88 0.35 13.03 2.00
N HIS A 89 0.06 14.30 1.66
CA HIS A 89 0.11 14.79 0.29
C HIS A 89 1.51 14.73 -0.32
N LYS A 90 2.58 14.81 0.49
CA LYS A 90 3.96 14.72 0.01
C LYS A 90 4.27 13.40 -0.68
N TYR A 91 3.57 12.34 -0.29
CA TYR A 91 3.82 10.99 -0.78
C TYR A 91 3.01 10.65 -2.04
N ARG A 92 2.09 11.51 -2.48
CA ARG A 92 1.15 11.19 -3.57
C ARG A 92 1.85 10.74 -4.86
N ASP A 93 2.77 11.57 -5.36
CA ASP A 93 3.36 11.34 -6.67
C ASP A 93 4.39 10.19 -6.64
N ILE A 94 5.24 10.19 -5.61
CA ILE A 94 6.25 9.14 -5.42
C ILE A 94 5.63 7.78 -5.10
N LEU A 95 4.57 7.72 -4.28
CA LEU A 95 3.88 6.46 -3.99
C LEU A 95 3.19 5.92 -5.22
N LYS A 96 2.59 6.77 -6.07
CA LYS A 96 1.99 6.31 -7.33
C LYS A 96 3.05 5.64 -8.23
N LYS A 97 4.23 6.27 -8.36
CA LYS A 97 5.33 5.71 -9.16
C LYS A 97 5.82 4.37 -8.60
N ILE A 98 6.11 4.33 -7.30
CA ILE A 98 6.62 3.13 -6.63
C ILE A 98 5.57 2.02 -6.60
N ALA A 99 4.30 2.36 -6.43
CA ALA A 99 3.22 1.40 -6.49
C ALA A 99 3.13 0.76 -7.88
N ALA A 100 3.19 1.53 -8.96
CA ALA A 100 3.18 0.96 -10.31
C ALA A 100 4.35 -0.03 -10.51
N GLU A 101 5.56 0.34 -10.09
CA GLU A 101 6.73 -0.54 -10.19
C GLU A 101 6.59 -1.82 -9.35
N LEU A 102 6.06 -1.72 -8.13
CA LEU A 102 5.79 -2.89 -7.29
C LEU A 102 4.71 -3.78 -7.91
N LEU A 103 3.61 -3.19 -8.41
CA LEU A 103 2.50 -3.92 -9.00
C LEU A 103 2.92 -4.69 -10.26
N ASP A 104 3.80 -4.13 -11.11
CA ASP A 104 4.37 -4.83 -12.27
C ASP A 104 5.13 -6.10 -11.86
N LYS A 105 5.77 -6.06 -10.68
CA LYS A 105 6.63 -7.12 -10.14
C LYS A 105 5.92 -8.10 -9.21
N ILE A 106 4.60 -7.96 -9.05
CA ILE A 106 3.80 -8.90 -8.26
C ILE A 106 3.65 -10.24 -9.00
N THR A 107 3.45 -10.19 -10.31
CA THR A 107 3.18 -11.38 -11.13
C THR A 107 4.31 -12.42 -11.12
N ASP A 108 5.56 -11.96 -11.02
CA ASP A 108 6.75 -12.81 -10.98
C ASP A 108 7.37 -12.93 -9.57
N GLY A 109 6.76 -12.30 -8.57
CA GLY A 109 7.23 -12.29 -7.18
C GLY A 109 8.51 -11.47 -6.94
N SER A 110 9.07 -10.81 -7.96
CA SER A 110 10.32 -10.05 -7.85
C SER A 110 10.19 -8.77 -7.03
N TYR A 111 8.96 -8.38 -6.66
CA TYR A 111 8.69 -7.23 -5.80
C TYR A 111 9.45 -7.30 -4.47
N ALA A 112 9.65 -8.51 -3.92
CA ALA A 112 10.27 -8.71 -2.63
C ALA A 112 11.74 -8.24 -2.58
N GLU A 113 12.45 -8.35 -3.72
CA GLU A 113 13.86 -7.95 -3.85
C GLU A 113 14.02 -6.43 -3.87
N VAL A 114 13.07 -5.72 -4.51
CA VAL A 114 13.13 -4.27 -4.69
C VAL A 114 12.42 -3.49 -3.57
N LEU A 115 11.51 -4.14 -2.82
CA LEU A 115 10.71 -3.50 -1.77
C LEU A 115 11.54 -2.72 -0.74
N PRO A 116 12.67 -3.23 -0.21
CA PRO A 116 13.51 -2.46 0.71
C PRO A 116 14.08 -1.20 0.08
N GLN A 117 14.56 -1.29 -1.17
CA GLN A 117 15.14 -0.15 -1.88
C GLN A 117 14.08 0.93 -2.14
N LEU A 118 12.92 0.54 -2.66
CA LEU A 118 11.82 1.47 -2.95
C LEU A 118 11.28 2.11 -1.66
N TYR A 119 11.22 1.37 -0.55
CA TYR A 119 10.90 1.95 0.75
C TYR A 119 11.90 3.04 1.17
N MET A 120 13.20 2.81 0.94
CA MET A 120 14.23 3.79 1.27
C MET A 120 14.12 5.07 0.43
N GLU A 121 13.56 5.00 -0.78
CA GLU A 121 13.21 6.19 -1.57
C GLU A 121 12.03 6.96 -0.95
N LEU A 122 10.96 6.26 -0.56
CA LEU A 122 9.83 6.86 0.17
C LEU A 122 10.26 7.50 1.48
N ALA A 123 11.28 6.93 2.15
CA ALA A 123 11.76 7.42 3.43
C ALA A 123 12.48 8.78 3.36
N LYS A 124 12.88 9.23 2.16
CA LYS A 124 13.61 10.50 1.93
C LYS A 124 12.71 11.73 1.72
N VAL A 125 11.39 11.54 1.73
CA VAL A 125 10.34 12.57 1.48
C VAL A 125 10.00 13.39 2.74
#